data_AF-A0A5J4WWX1-F1
#
_entry.id   AF-A0A5J4WWX1-F1
#
_cell.length_a   1.000
_cell.length_b   1.000
_cell.length_c   1.000
_cell.angle_alpha   90.00
_cell.angle_beta   90.00
_cell.angle_gamma   90.00
#
_symmetry.space_group_name_H-M   'P 1'
#
loop_
_entity.id
_entity.type
_entity.pdbx_description
1 polymer ?
#
loop_
_entity_poly.entity_id
_entity_poly.type
_entity_poly.pdbx_seq_one_letter_code
_entity_poly.pdbx_strand_id
1 'polypeptide(L)'
;MKLFNDEMKKSIIKKEEGKMVIMRQSIFTLTKNNPESSRLIVEETDFVEKIIAHLNTVQLKNLKYWHFQILYNLCEYITDEQKGKLLHKGVIQTMVKMLDCKDEEVRMKASQIISDIVIAAGEQVKEGVKHPYLKELANIGAVSKLIELLKDKECKGLSSIIVSTFSSIFKAEQLPPEISAEVIDRLKENDSFDEIALLAESPANHDVILSNNYEKKLSEDRSIWSIGFLRFVNSVLSVGSEENKNKIAPVVKKRVKDLSDDDKLDDFAQEEGIDDEEKLLMKEKLKEISELLKKIVGDDDNDNNEEESSSDDKEDDDEDD
;
A
#
# COMPACT_ATOMS: atom_id res chain seq x y z
N MET A 1 -10.89 -33.15 2.97
CA MET A 1 -10.19 -32.51 1.83
C MET A 1 -9.98 -33.40 0.61
N LYS A 2 -9.51 -34.65 0.72
CA LYS A 2 -9.27 -35.53 -0.45
C LYS A 2 -10.45 -35.64 -1.44
N LEU A 3 -11.65 -35.95 -0.94
CA LEU A 3 -12.87 -36.07 -1.77
C LEU A 3 -13.22 -34.76 -2.49
N PHE A 4 -13.07 -33.62 -1.81
CA PHE A 4 -13.32 -32.30 -2.38
C PHE A 4 -12.36 -32.00 -3.54
N ASN A 5 -11.08 -32.32 -3.37
CA ASN A 5 -10.04 -32.17 -4.39
C ASN A 5 -10.31 -33.03 -5.63
N ASP A 6 -10.71 -34.28 -5.40
CA ASP A 6 -11.02 -35.21 -6.50
C ASP A 6 -12.24 -34.73 -7.30
N GLU A 7 -13.28 -34.25 -6.62
CA GLU A 7 -14.47 -33.72 -7.29
C GLU A 7 -14.18 -32.40 -8.00
N MET A 8 -13.31 -31.53 -7.45
CA MET A 8 -12.88 -30.30 -8.11
C MET A 8 -12.18 -30.59 -9.42
N LYS A 9 -11.16 -31.47 -9.38
CA LYS A 9 -10.43 -31.88 -10.58
C LYS A 9 -11.38 -32.41 -11.65
N LYS A 10 -12.35 -33.24 -11.26
CA LYS A 10 -13.36 -33.80 -12.16
C LYS A 10 -14.29 -32.74 -12.74
N SER A 11 -14.74 -31.80 -11.92
CA SER A 11 -15.66 -30.73 -12.32
C SER A 11 -15.01 -29.81 -13.35
N ILE A 12 -13.74 -29.45 -13.17
CA ILE A 12 -13.06 -28.59 -14.12
C ILE A 12 -12.78 -29.30 -15.45
N ILE A 13 -12.32 -30.57 -15.41
CA ILE A 13 -12.09 -31.37 -16.62
C ILE A 13 -13.38 -31.50 -17.44
N LYS A 14 -14.51 -31.72 -16.77
CA LYS A 14 -15.82 -31.88 -17.42
C LYS A 14 -16.50 -30.55 -17.74
N LYS A 15 -15.91 -29.41 -17.38
CA LYS A 15 -16.52 -28.07 -17.47
C LYS A 15 -17.89 -28.00 -16.79
N GLU A 16 -18.04 -28.71 -15.67
CA GLU A 16 -19.26 -28.73 -14.86
C GLU A 16 -19.31 -27.44 -14.00
N GLU A 17 -19.63 -26.31 -14.63
CA GLU A 17 -19.67 -24.98 -14.01
C GLU A 17 -20.49 -24.96 -12.71
N GLY A 18 -21.63 -25.65 -12.68
CA GLY A 18 -22.47 -25.74 -11.48
C GLY A 18 -21.77 -26.36 -10.27
N LYS A 19 -20.87 -27.34 -10.46
CA LYS A 19 -20.11 -27.92 -9.34
C LYS A 19 -18.99 -26.99 -8.87
N MET A 20 -18.37 -26.26 -9.79
CA MET A 20 -17.37 -25.25 -9.44
C MET A 20 -17.98 -24.13 -8.61
N VAL A 21 -19.22 -23.72 -8.92
CA VAL A 21 -19.99 -22.77 -8.10
C VAL A 21 -20.18 -23.29 -6.67
N ILE A 22 -20.58 -24.56 -6.51
CA ILE A 22 -20.78 -25.18 -5.18
C ILE A 22 -19.46 -25.26 -4.40
N MET A 23 -18.37 -25.64 -5.07
CA MET A 23 -17.05 -25.73 -4.43
C MET A 23 -16.55 -24.37 -3.98
N ARG A 24 -16.68 -23.36 -4.83
CA ARG A 24 -16.38 -21.97 -4.48
C ARG A 24 -17.17 -21.53 -3.26
N GLN A 25 -18.48 -21.78 -3.26
CA GLN A 25 -19.34 -21.40 -2.12
C GLN A 25 -18.93 -22.14 -0.85
N SER A 26 -18.53 -23.40 -0.97
CA SER A 26 -18.07 -24.21 0.15
C SER A 26 -16.76 -23.66 0.74
N ILE A 27 -15.77 -23.33 -0.10
CA ILE A 27 -14.52 -22.72 0.37
C ILE A 27 -14.78 -21.35 0.98
N PHE A 28 -15.57 -20.51 0.31
CA PHE A 28 -15.97 -19.21 0.85
C PHE A 28 -16.62 -19.34 2.24
N THR A 29 -17.59 -20.23 2.40
CA THR A 29 -18.27 -20.45 3.69
C THR A 29 -17.32 -21.03 4.74
N LEU A 30 -16.37 -21.88 4.33
CA LEU A 30 -15.40 -22.48 5.24
C LEU A 30 -14.33 -21.49 5.70
N THR A 31 -13.92 -20.54 4.87
CA THR A 31 -12.82 -19.61 5.19
C THR A 31 -13.32 -18.29 5.78
N LYS A 32 -14.50 -17.82 5.33
CA LYS A 32 -15.06 -16.55 5.80
C LYS A 32 -15.35 -16.62 7.30
N ASN A 33 -14.67 -15.75 8.07
CA ASN A 33 -14.77 -15.65 9.52
C ASN A 33 -14.42 -16.94 10.27
N ASN A 34 -13.58 -17.81 9.68
CA ASN A 34 -13.15 -19.06 10.32
C ASN A 34 -11.63 -19.28 10.13
N PRO A 35 -10.81 -18.62 10.95
CA PRO A 35 -9.35 -18.67 10.85
C PRO A 35 -8.78 -20.09 10.94
N GLU A 36 -9.40 -20.97 11.73
CA GLU A 36 -8.94 -22.35 11.89
C GLU A 36 -9.14 -23.17 10.61
N SER A 37 -10.29 -23.04 9.96
CA SER A 37 -10.51 -23.71 8.67
C SER A 37 -9.56 -23.17 7.59
N SER A 38 -9.35 -21.85 7.55
CA SER A 38 -8.35 -21.23 6.66
C SER A 38 -6.95 -21.80 6.92
N ARG A 39 -6.55 -21.92 8.19
CA ARG A 39 -5.27 -22.50 8.62
C ARG A 39 -5.12 -23.93 8.15
N LEU A 40 -6.12 -24.78 8.40
CA LEU A 40 -6.10 -26.18 7.97
C LEU A 40 -5.96 -26.31 6.44
N ILE A 41 -6.72 -25.51 5.69
CA ILE A 41 -6.69 -25.52 4.22
C ILE A 41 -5.31 -25.12 3.70
N VAL A 42 -4.74 -24.02 4.22
CA VAL A 42 -3.46 -23.48 3.75
C VAL A 42 -2.29 -24.36 4.20
N GLU A 43 -2.28 -24.81 5.46
CA GLU A 43 -1.07 -25.31 6.11
C GLU A 43 -1.02 -26.83 6.21
N GLU A 44 -2.16 -27.49 6.42
CA GLU A 44 -2.20 -28.92 6.74
C GLU A 44 -2.66 -29.80 5.58
N THR A 45 -2.99 -29.20 4.44
CA THR A 45 -3.55 -29.93 3.29
C THR A 45 -2.79 -29.62 2.00
N ASP A 46 -2.95 -30.51 1.01
CA ASP A 46 -2.42 -30.34 -0.35
C ASP A 46 -3.37 -29.56 -1.29
N PHE A 47 -4.30 -28.80 -0.70
CA PHE A 47 -5.37 -28.12 -1.42
C PHE A 47 -4.84 -27.07 -2.39
N VAL A 48 -3.99 -26.16 -1.89
CA VAL A 48 -3.42 -25.06 -2.68
C VAL A 48 -2.56 -25.61 -3.82
N GLU A 49 -1.71 -26.59 -3.52
CA GLU A 49 -0.83 -27.25 -4.49
C GLU A 49 -1.63 -27.93 -5.60
N LYS A 50 -2.76 -28.55 -5.27
CA LYS A 50 -3.64 -29.17 -6.28
C LYS A 50 -4.34 -28.14 -7.16
N ILE A 51 -4.77 -27.01 -6.61
CA ILE A 51 -5.31 -25.90 -7.40
C ILE A 51 -4.22 -25.38 -8.34
N ILE A 52 -3.03 -25.10 -7.83
CA ILE A 52 -1.88 -24.64 -8.61
C ILE A 52 -1.54 -25.63 -9.73
N ALA A 53 -1.40 -26.91 -9.40
CA ALA A 53 -1.09 -27.96 -10.37
C ALA A 53 -2.15 -27.99 -11.48
N HIS A 54 -3.43 -27.85 -11.11
CA HIS A 54 -4.51 -27.78 -12.06
C HIS A 54 -4.43 -26.53 -12.95
N LEU A 55 -4.26 -25.33 -12.39
CA LEU A 55 -4.18 -24.08 -13.15
C LEU A 55 -3.04 -24.12 -14.17
N ASN A 56 -1.91 -24.74 -13.81
CA ASN A 56 -0.79 -24.94 -14.72
C ASN A 56 -1.08 -25.91 -15.90
N THR A 57 -2.16 -26.69 -15.85
CA THR A 57 -2.60 -27.54 -16.98
C THR A 57 -3.56 -26.85 -17.94
N VAL A 58 -4.18 -25.74 -17.53
CA VAL A 58 -5.14 -24.99 -18.35
C VAL A 58 -4.38 -24.10 -19.33
N GLN A 59 -4.66 -24.22 -20.62
CA GLN A 59 -4.07 -23.33 -21.63
C GLN A 59 -4.56 -21.89 -21.40
N LEU A 60 -3.65 -20.91 -21.45
CA LEU A 60 -3.96 -19.49 -21.16
C LEU A 60 -5.16 -18.95 -21.95
N LYS A 61 -5.32 -19.34 -23.22
CA LYS A 61 -6.47 -18.91 -24.06
C LYS A 61 -7.83 -19.41 -23.59
N ASN A 62 -7.85 -20.47 -22.78
CA ASN A 62 -9.06 -21.06 -22.21
C ASN A 62 -9.22 -20.70 -20.73
N LEU A 63 -8.24 -19.98 -20.16
CA LEU A 63 -8.30 -19.55 -18.78
C LEU A 63 -9.37 -18.47 -18.63
N LYS A 64 -10.06 -18.53 -17.50
CA LYS A 64 -11.18 -17.69 -17.12
C LYS A 64 -11.10 -17.46 -15.63
N TYR A 65 -11.59 -16.32 -15.15
CA TYR A 65 -11.45 -15.94 -13.73
C TYR A 65 -11.95 -17.05 -12.78
N TRP A 66 -13.04 -17.73 -13.15
CA TRP A 66 -13.64 -18.77 -12.31
C TRP A 66 -12.75 -20.00 -12.11
N HIS A 67 -11.72 -20.22 -12.94
CA HIS A 67 -10.77 -21.32 -12.74
C HIS A 67 -9.94 -21.14 -11.46
N PHE A 68 -9.62 -19.90 -11.09
CA PHE A 68 -8.80 -19.59 -9.91
C PHE A 68 -9.52 -18.72 -8.89
N GLN A 69 -10.83 -18.48 -9.06
CA GLN A 69 -11.66 -17.77 -8.09
C GLN A 69 -11.62 -18.42 -6.69
N ILE A 70 -11.42 -19.74 -6.61
CA ILE A 70 -11.23 -20.43 -5.33
C ILE A 70 -9.99 -19.91 -4.61
N LEU A 71 -8.88 -19.71 -5.34
CA LEU A 71 -7.64 -19.18 -4.79
C LEU A 71 -7.77 -17.70 -4.43
N TYR A 72 -8.47 -16.92 -5.26
CA TYR A 72 -8.81 -15.52 -4.97
C TYR A 72 -9.59 -15.40 -3.65
N ASN A 73 -10.69 -16.15 -3.51
CA ASN A 73 -11.50 -16.15 -2.30
C ASN A 73 -10.69 -16.62 -1.08
N LEU A 74 -9.81 -17.62 -1.26
CA LEU A 74 -8.94 -18.06 -0.18
C LEU A 74 -8.03 -16.92 0.30
N CYS A 75 -7.38 -16.19 -0.62
CA CYS A 75 -6.51 -15.06 -0.28
C CYS A 75 -7.25 -13.94 0.45
N GLU A 76 -8.52 -13.70 0.10
CA GLU A 76 -9.36 -12.66 0.72
C GLU A 76 -9.67 -12.92 2.20
N TYR A 77 -9.68 -14.19 2.64
CA TYR A 77 -10.16 -14.57 3.98
C TYR A 77 -9.12 -15.28 4.86
N ILE A 78 -7.85 -15.31 4.44
CA ILE A 78 -6.75 -15.82 5.25
C ILE A 78 -5.96 -14.67 5.87
N THR A 79 -5.27 -14.95 6.97
CA THR A 79 -4.44 -13.95 7.67
C THR A 79 -3.18 -13.60 6.88
N ASP A 80 -2.52 -12.50 7.21
CA ASP A 80 -1.29 -12.09 6.52
C ASP A 80 -0.14 -13.08 6.71
N GLU A 81 -0.07 -13.72 7.88
CA GLU A 81 0.84 -14.86 8.11
C GLU A 81 0.56 -16.01 7.13
N GLN A 82 -0.72 -16.34 6.91
CA GLN A 82 -1.13 -17.40 5.99
C GLN A 82 -0.87 -17.00 4.52
N LYS A 83 -1.06 -15.74 4.15
CA LYS A 83 -0.69 -15.22 2.82
C LYS A 83 0.81 -15.39 2.57
N GLY A 84 1.66 -15.11 3.55
CA GLY A 84 3.10 -15.38 3.48
C GLY A 84 3.43 -16.84 3.17
N LYS A 85 2.64 -17.80 3.67
CA LYS A 85 2.80 -19.24 3.36
C LYS A 85 2.42 -19.58 1.92
N LEU A 86 1.53 -18.81 1.28
CA LEU A 86 1.14 -19.02 -0.13
C LEU A 86 2.27 -18.73 -1.11
N LEU A 87 3.17 -17.79 -0.77
CA LEU A 87 4.34 -17.47 -1.58
C LEU A 87 5.22 -18.73 -1.79
N HIS A 88 5.53 -19.43 -0.70
CA HIS A 88 6.34 -20.66 -0.70
C HIS A 88 5.64 -21.85 -1.38
N LYS A 89 4.32 -21.79 -1.60
CA LYS A 89 3.54 -22.83 -2.26
C LYS A 89 3.49 -22.70 -3.78
N GLY A 90 4.13 -21.68 -4.35
CA GLY A 90 4.15 -21.48 -5.81
C GLY A 90 2.95 -20.68 -6.35
N VAL A 91 2.17 -20.02 -5.46
CA VAL A 91 0.98 -19.26 -5.88
C VAL A 91 1.38 -18.10 -6.78
N ILE A 92 2.36 -17.29 -6.37
CA ILE A 92 2.80 -16.12 -7.13
C ILE A 92 3.34 -16.54 -8.51
N GLN A 93 4.19 -17.56 -8.56
CA GLN A 93 4.75 -18.10 -9.80
C GLN A 93 3.66 -18.55 -10.77
N THR A 94 2.57 -19.09 -10.24
CA THR A 94 1.40 -19.45 -11.05
C THR A 94 0.65 -18.22 -11.52
N MET A 95 0.42 -17.23 -10.64
CA MET A 95 -0.28 -15.99 -10.99
C MET A 95 0.49 -15.15 -12.02
N VAL A 96 1.83 -15.10 -11.94
CA VAL A 96 2.69 -14.42 -12.93
C VAL A 96 2.45 -14.96 -14.33
N LYS A 97 2.30 -16.29 -14.49
CA LYS A 97 1.95 -16.88 -15.80
C LYS A 97 0.56 -16.45 -16.27
N MET A 98 -0.37 -16.20 -15.34
CA MET A 98 -1.73 -15.79 -15.69
C MET A 98 -1.80 -14.32 -16.12
N LEU A 99 -0.78 -13.52 -15.80
CA LEU A 99 -0.64 -12.15 -16.31
C LEU A 99 -0.43 -12.12 -17.85
N ASP A 100 0.00 -13.22 -18.46
CA ASP A 100 0.08 -13.36 -19.93
C ASP A 100 -1.28 -13.69 -20.59
N CYS A 101 -2.35 -13.82 -19.81
CA CYS A 101 -3.68 -14.06 -20.37
C CYS A 101 -4.20 -12.82 -21.09
N LYS A 102 -4.86 -13.01 -22.25
CA LYS A 102 -5.53 -11.92 -22.98
C LYS A 102 -6.78 -11.41 -22.27
N ASP A 103 -7.37 -12.23 -21.41
CA ASP A 103 -8.56 -11.89 -20.65
C ASP A 103 -8.20 -10.92 -19.52
N GLU A 104 -8.74 -9.70 -19.59
CA GLU A 104 -8.42 -8.61 -18.64
C GLU A 104 -8.81 -8.96 -17.21
N GLU A 105 -9.98 -9.60 -17.01
CA GLU A 105 -10.44 -10.01 -15.69
C GLU A 105 -9.50 -11.03 -15.07
N VAL A 106 -8.93 -11.92 -15.90
CA VAL A 106 -7.91 -12.88 -15.47
C VAL A 106 -6.66 -12.16 -14.99
N ARG A 107 -6.13 -11.21 -15.77
CA ARG A 107 -4.95 -10.43 -15.37
C ARG A 107 -5.22 -9.61 -14.10
N MET A 108 -6.40 -9.02 -14.01
CA MET A 108 -6.83 -8.23 -12.86
C MET A 108 -6.80 -9.05 -11.57
N LYS A 109 -7.49 -10.20 -11.57
CA LYS A 109 -7.58 -11.06 -10.39
C LYS A 109 -6.25 -11.71 -10.03
N ALA A 110 -5.43 -12.06 -11.02
CA ALA A 110 -4.07 -12.56 -10.77
C ALA A 110 -3.19 -11.48 -10.12
N SER A 111 -3.28 -10.22 -10.58
CA SER A 111 -2.53 -9.11 -9.98
C SER A 111 -2.98 -8.81 -8.56
N GLN A 112 -4.30 -8.88 -8.27
CA GLN A 112 -4.83 -8.75 -6.91
C GLN A 112 -4.25 -9.82 -5.97
N ILE A 113 -4.26 -11.09 -6.37
CA ILE A 113 -3.67 -12.17 -5.56
C ILE A 113 -2.18 -11.92 -5.30
N ILE A 114 -1.42 -11.47 -6.31
CA ILE A 114 0.00 -11.12 -6.14
C ILE A 114 0.13 -9.98 -5.13
N SER A 115 -0.62 -8.90 -5.31
CA SER A 115 -0.63 -7.73 -4.43
C SER A 115 -0.94 -8.12 -2.99
N ASP A 116 -2.02 -8.86 -2.76
CA ASP A 116 -2.46 -9.26 -1.41
C ASP A 116 -1.38 -10.06 -0.68
N ILE A 117 -0.75 -11.02 -1.37
CA ILE A 117 0.30 -11.86 -0.77
C ILE A 117 1.55 -11.03 -0.48
N VAL A 118 1.94 -10.16 -1.40
CA VAL A 118 3.14 -9.35 -1.29
C VAL A 118 2.99 -8.29 -0.19
N ILE A 119 1.89 -7.55 -0.18
CA ILE A 119 1.64 -6.50 0.82
C ILE A 119 1.62 -7.11 2.22
N ALA A 120 0.89 -8.21 2.41
CA ALA A 120 0.85 -8.95 3.67
C ALA A 120 2.24 -9.42 4.15
N ALA A 121 3.10 -9.84 3.22
CA ALA A 121 4.47 -10.20 3.55
C ALA A 121 5.33 -8.98 3.94
N GLY A 122 5.01 -7.79 3.42
CA GLY A 122 5.68 -6.52 3.70
C GLY A 122 5.23 -5.86 5.01
N GLU A 123 3.98 -6.05 5.44
CA GLU A 123 3.45 -5.48 6.69
C GLU A 123 4.18 -5.96 7.95
N GLN A 124 4.75 -7.17 7.90
CA GLN A 124 5.55 -7.75 8.98
C GLN A 124 6.98 -7.20 9.04
N VAL A 125 7.36 -6.33 8.08
CA VAL A 125 8.72 -5.82 7.91
C VAL A 125 8.85 -4.45 8.58
N LYS A 126 9.80 -4.35 9.51
CA LYS A 126 10.12 -3.12 10.23
C LYS A 126 10.53 -1.98 9.29
N GLU A 127 10.29 -0.75 9.72
CA GLU A 127 10.76 0.48 9.06
C GLU A 127 12.28 0.41 8.80
N GLY A 128 12.72 0.83 7.62
CA GLY A 128 14.10 0.82 7.15
C GLY A 128 14.60 -0.57 6.71
N VAL A 129 13.78 -1.62 6.79
CA VAL A 129 14.14 -2.97 6.36
C VAL A 129 13.52 -3.28 5.00
N LYS A 130 14.36 -3.74 4.07
CA LYS A 130 13.93 -4.12 2.71
C LYS A 130 12.93 -5.27 2.73
N HIS A 131 12.03 -5.28 1.74
CA HIS A 131 11.08 -6.37 1.58
C HIS A 131 11.80 -7.74 1.38
N PRO A 132 11.51 -8.77 2.20
CA PRO A 132 12.29 -10.01 2.24
C PRO A 132 12.24 -10.80 0.91
N TYR A 133 11.15 -10.65 0.17
CA TYR A 133 10.93 -11.40 -1.08
C TYR A 133 11.24 -10.62 -2.36
N LEU A 134 11.76 -9.38 -2.29
CA LEU A 134 12.03 -8.58 -3.50
C LEU A 134 12.89 -9.34 -4.53
N LYS A 135 13.99 -9.97 -4.08
CA LYS A 135 14.87 -10.75 -4.98
C LYS A 135 14.18 -11.97 -5.57
N GLU A 136 13.38 -12.68 -4.78
CA GLU A 136 12.65 -13.86 -5.24
C GLU A 136 11.60 -13.48 -6.29
N LEU A 137 10.82 -12.42 -6.02
CA LEU A 137 9.80 -11.87 -6.94
C LEU A 137 10.43 -11.40 -8.26
N ALA A 138 11.61 -10.77 -8.20
CA ALA A 138 12.36 -10.41 -9.40
C ALA A 138 12.82 -11.66 -10.18
N ASN A 139 13.36 -12.68 -9.51
CA ASN A 139 13.86 -13.90 -10.14
C ASN A 139 12.77 -14.71 -10.86
N ILE A 140 11.54 -14.71 -10.34
CA ILE A 140 10.40 -15.38 -10.98
C ILE A 140 9.72 -14.51 -12.05
N GLY A 141 10.25 -13.33 -12.32
CA GLY A 141 9.74 -12.40 -13.34
C GLY A 141 8.51 -11.60 -12.92
N ALA A 142 8.08 -11.65 -11.65
CA ALA A 142 6.90 -10.94 -11.19
C ALA A 142 7.06 -9.42 -11.33
N VAL A 143 8.21 -8.89 -10.90
CA VAL A 143 8.53 -7.45 -11.00
C VAL A 143 8.48 -6.98 -12.45
N SER A 144 9.19 -7.66 -13.35
CA SER A 144 9.20 -7.32 -14.79
C SER A 144 7.79 -7.36 -15.38
N LYS A 145 6.96 -8.34 -15.00
CA LYS A 145 5.60 -8.43 -15.52
C LYS A 145 4.69 -7.31 -15.06
N LEU A 146 4.78 -6.94 -13.78
CA LEU A 146 4.00 -5.83 -13.23
C LEU A 146 4.42 -4.50 -13.88
N ILE A 147 5.70 -4.32 -14.22
CA ILE A 147 6.18 -3.15 -14.95
C ILE A 147 5.54 -3.07 -16.35
N GLU A 148 5.51 -4.20 -17.07
CA GLU A 148 4.86 -4.26 -18.39
C GLU A 148 3.37 -3.89 -18.30
N LEU A 149 2.66 -4.39 -17.28
CA LEU A 149 1.25 -4.09 -17.07
C LEU A 149 0.99 -2.64 -16.64
N LEU A 150 1.89 -2.03 -15.85
CA LEU A 150 1.77 -0.63 -15.45
C LEU A 150 1.77 0.30 -16.67
N LYS A 151 2.60 -0.03 -17.66
CA LYS A 151 2.78 0.71 -18.92
C LYS A 151 1.67 0.43 -19.94
N ASP A 152 0.86 -0.61 -19.71
CA ASP A 152 -0.24 -0.98 -20.60
C ASP A 152 -1.46 -0.07 -20.38
N LYS A 153 -1.76 0.76 -21.38
CA LYS A 153 -2.87 1.71 -21.36
C LYS A 153 -4.25 1.04 -21.36
N GLU A 154 -4.35 -0.23 -21.76
CA GLU A 154 -5.60 -0.99 -21.71
C GLU A 154 -5.89 -1.48 -20.28
N CYS A 155 -4.88 -1.52 -19.39
CA CYS A 155 -4.99 -2.04 -18.03
C CYS A 155 -5.18 -0.93 -16.97
N LYS A 156 -5.95 0.13 -17.25
CA LYS A 156 -6.12 1.26 -16.31
C LYS A 156 -6.62 0.84 -14.93
N GLY A 157 -7.53 -0.13 -14.87
CA GLY A 157 -8.07 -0.64 -13.60
C GLY A 157 -7.05 -1.35 -12.70
N LEU A 158 -5.88 -1.72 -13.25
CA LEU A 158 -4.81 -2.37 -12.52
C LEU A 158 -3.79 -1.41 -11.93
N SER A 159 -3.81 -0.15 -12.36
CA SER A 159 -2.85 0.88 -11.97
C SER A 159 -2.62 0.94 -10.46
N SER A 160 -3.69 1.13 -9.68
CA SER A 160 -3.60 1.31 -8.23
C SER A 160 -3.03 0.07 -7.55
N ILE A 161 -3.51 -1.12 -7.91
CA ILE A 161 -3.03 -2.40 -7.38
C ILE A 161 -1.53 -2.56 -7.62
N ILE A 162 -1.08 -2.29 -8.84
CA ILE A 162 0.35 -2.42 -9.21
C ILE A 162 1.20 -1.38 -8.47
N VAL A 163 0.71 -0.14 -8.36
CA VAL A 163 1.40 0.94 -7.65
C VAL A 163 1.56 0.59 -6.17
N SER A 164 0.51 0.18 -5.46
CA SER A 164 0.62 -0.25 -4.05
C SER A 164 1.52 -1.49 -3.90
N THR A 165 1.46 -2.43 -4.86
CA THR A 165 2.38 -3.59 -4.88
C THR A 165 3.84 -3.13 -4.98
N PHE A 166 4.16 -2.17 -5.84
CA PHE A 166 5.52 -1.65 -5.97
C PHE A 166 5.98 -0.89 -4.73
N SER A 167 5.12 -0.08 -4.12
CA SER A 167 5.44 0.61 -2.87
C SER A 167 5.83 -0.35 -1.75
N SER A 168 5.12 -1.48 -1.66
CA SER A 168 5.44 -2.54 -0.69
C SER A 168 6.74 -3.29 -1.03
N ILE A 169 6.93 -3.72 -2.29
CA ILE A 169 8.11 -4.50 -2.71
C ILE A 169 9.40 -3.66 -2.64
N PHE A 170 9.32 -2.39 -3.01
CA PHE A 170 10.46 -1.46 -3.04
C PHE A 170 10.56 -0.61 -1.77
N LYS A 171 9.88 -1.00 -0.69
CA LYS A 171 10.11 -0.45 0.64
C LYS A 171 11.60 -0.47 0.99
N ALA A 172 12.13 0.67 1.46
CA ALA A 172 13.54 0.86 1.78
C ALA A 172 14.52 0.46 0.65
N GLU A 173 14.06 0.47 -0.61
CA GLU A 173 14.86 0.22 -1.81
C GLU A 173 14.56 1.29 -2.88
N GLN A 174 15.51 1.55 -3.76
CA GLN A 174 15.26 2.43 -4.89
C GLN A 174 14.28 1.79 -5.88
N LEU A 175 13.28 2.55 -6.34
CA LEU A 175 12.42 2.14 -7.44
C LEU A 175 13.23 2.01 -8.74
N PRO A 176 12.88 1.08 -9.66
CA PRO A 176 13.52 1.03 -10.97
C PRO A 176 13.33 2.37 -11.70
N PRO A 177 14.40 2.98 -12.27
CA PRO A 177 14.32 4.31 -12.88
C PRO A 177 13.26 4.44 -13.98
N GLU A 178 12.92 3.33 -14.63
CA GLU A 178 11.93 3.26 -15.71
C GLU A 178 10.46 3.35 -15.26
N ILE A 179 10.17 3.24 -13.96
CA ILE A 179 8.81 3.37 -13.40
C ILE A 179 8.72 4.37 -12.24
N SER A 180 9.85 4.88 -11.74
CA SER A 180 9.90 5.66 -10.50
C SER A 180 8.99 6.89 -10.52
N ALA A 181 9.09 7.71 -11.58
CA ALA A 181 8.25 8.90 -11.74
C ALA A 181 6.76 8.53 -11.85
N GLU A 182 6.42 7.55 -12.68
CA GLU A 182 5.03 7.15 -12.90
C GLU A 182 4.36 6.59 -11.63
N VAL A 183 5.08 5.79 -10.85
CA VAL A 183 4.57 5.26 -9.57
C VAL A 183 4.37 6.39 -8.57
N ILE A 184 5.38 7.24 -8.40
CA ILE A 184 5.34 8.33 -7.41
C ILE A 184 4.26 9.35 -7.76
N ASP A 185 4.14 9.76 -9.02
CA ASP A 185 3.14 10.74 -9.45
C ASP A 185 1.71 10.21 -9.20
N ARG A 186 1.45 8.94 -9.49
CA ARG A 186 0.15 8.30 -9.18
C ARG A 186 -0.15 8.24 -7.68
N LEU A 187 0.86 8.03 -6.83
CA LEU A 187 0.67 8.07 -5.38
C LEU A 187 0.34 9.48 -4.88
N LYS A 188 1.03 10.50 -5.43
CA LYS A 188 0.77 11.91 -5.10
C LYS A 188 -0.62 12.39 -5.52
N GLU A 189 -1.10 11.91 -6.67
CA GLU A 189 -2.45 12.23 -7.19
C GLU A 189 -3.57 11.68 -6.31
N ASN A 190 -3.31 10.55 -5.63
CA ASN A 190 -4.28 9.88 -4.75
C ASN A 190 -4.02 10.10 -3.26
N ASP A 191 -3.08 10.99 -2.91
CA ASP A 191 -2.66 11.28 -1.53
C ASP A 191 -2.39 10.01 -0.70
N SER A 192 -1.78 9.01 -1.35
CA SER A 192 -1.51 7.68 -0.79
C SER A 192 -0.27 7.68 0.10
N PHE A 193 -0.34 8.38 1.23
CA PHE A 193 0.81 8.65 2.09
C PHE A 193 1.42 7.41 2.74
N ASP A 194 0.64 6.36 3.01
CA ASP A 194 1.18 5.11 3.53
C ASP A 194 2.17 4.49 2.54
N GLU A 195 1.79 4.38 1.27
CA GLU A 195 2.68 3.91 0.21
C GLU A 195 3.87 4.84 -0.05
N ILE A 196 3.66 6.17 -0.02
CA ILE A 196 4.75 7.14 -0.15
C ILE A 196 5.76 6.97 0.99
N ALA A 197 5.29 6.74 2.22
CA ALA A 197 6.14 6.52 3.37
C ALA A 197 7.03 5.28 3.19
N LEU A 198 6.48 4.16 2.70
CA LEU A 198 7.26 2.95 2.41
C LEU A 198 8.40 3.23 1.43
N LEU A 199 8.13 3.99 0.36
CA LEU A 199 9.13 4.36 -0.64
C LEU A 199 10.15 5.38 -0.10
N ALA A 200 9.72 6.27 0.78
CA ALA A 200 10.56 7.28 1.41
C ALA A 200 11.55 6.68 2.42
N GLU A 201 11.41 5.42 2.83
CA GLU A 201 12.46 4.75 3.61
C GLU A 201 13.78 4.61 2.82
N SER A 202 13.75 4.77 1.49
CA SER A 202 14.95 4.85 0.64
C SER A 202 15.25 6.30 0.24
N PRO A 203 16.38 6.89 0.70
CA PRO A 203 16.80 8.23 0.29
C PRO A 203 16.91 8.43 -1.23
N ALA A 204 17.18 7.36 -1.98
CA ALA A 204 17.28 7.39 -3.43
C ALA A 204 15.96 7.74 -4.14
N ASN A 205 14.81 7.66 -3.44
CA ASN A 205 13.51 8.03 -3.96
C ASN A 205 13.11 9.48 -3.62
N HIS A 206 13.80 10.15 -2.69
CA HIS A 206 13.38 11.45 -2.13
C HIS A 206 13.31 12.57 -3.16
N ASP A 207 14.27 12.66 -4.07
CA ASP A 207 14.27 13.72 -5.10
C ASP A 207 13.07 13.62 -6.04
N VAL A 208 12.63 12.39 -6.35
CA VAL A 208 11.46 12.16 -7.20
C VAL A 208 10.18 12.38 -6.40
N ILE A 209 10.13 12.00 -5.12
CA ILE A 209 9.00 12.29 -4.22
C ILE A 209 8.83 13.80 -4.02
N LEU A 210 9.92 14.55 -3.86
CA LEU A 210 9.88 16.01 -3.65
C LEU A 210 9.96 16.82 -4.94
N SER A 211 9.82 16.17 -6.10
CA SER A 211 9.79 16.86 -7.39
C SER A 211 8.54 17.75 -7.52
N ASN A 212 8.60 18.73 -8.43
CA ASN A 212 7.49 19.62 -8.76
C ASN A 212 6.96 20.46 -7.58
N ASN A 213 7.83 20.78 -6.61
CA ASN A 213 7.49 21.48 -5.37
C ASN A 213 6.41 20.77 -4.54
N TYR A 214 6.41 19.44 -4.55
CA TYR A 214 5.40 18.65 -3.83
C TYR A 214 5.37 18.99 -2.33
N GLU A 215 6.49 19.45 -1.75
CA GLU A 215 6.55 19.92 -0.37
C GLU A 215 5.55 21.04 -0.07
N LYS A 216 5.23 21.92 -1.02
CA LYS A 216 4.29 23.03 -0.80
C LYS A 216 2.85 22.53 -0.59
N LYS A 217 2.47 21.45 -1.28
CA LYS A 217 1.16 20.81 -1.09
C LYS A 217 0.98 20.32 0.36
N LEU A 218 2.08 19.93 1.01
CA LEU A 218 2.07 19.40 2.38
C LEU A 218 1.73 20.44 3.45
N SER A 219 1.82 21.74 3.13
CA SER A 219 1.41 22.83 4.05
C SER A 219 -0.02 23.30 3.87
N GLU A 220 -0.65 23.01 2.73
CA GLU A 220 -1.91 23.65 2.33
C GLU A 220 -3.15 22.92 2.87
N ASP A 221 -3.06 21.61 3.08
CA ASP A 221 -4.20 20.78 3.43
C ASP A 221 -4.09 20.26 4.87
N ARG A 222 -5.15 20.43 5.68
CA ARG A 222 -5.20 19.89 7.04
C ARG A 222 -5.54 18.40 7.07
N SER A 223 -6.27 17.90 6.06
CA SER A 223 -6.79 16.53 6.00
C SER A 223 -5.73 15.48 5.67
N ILE A 224 -4.52 15.90 5.28
CA ILE A 224 -3.43 14.98 4.92
C ILE A 224 -2.65 14.45 6.12
N TRP A 225 -2.90 14.94 7.35
CA TRP A 225 -2.11 14.63 8.54
C TRP A 225 -2.45 13.26 9.15
N SER A 226 -2.23 12.20 8.38
CA SER A 226 -2.36 10.80 8.80
C SER A 226 -1.06 10.24 9.38
N ILE A 227 -1.13 9.05 9.98
CA ILE A 227 0.08 8.32 10.41
C ILE A 227 1.04 8.05 9.23
N GLY A 228 0.51 7.77 8.03
CA GLY A 228 1.30 7.59 6.81
C GLY A 228 2.09 8.85 6.45
N PHE A 229 1.45 10.03 6.53
CA PHE A 229 2.11 11.30 6.28
C PHE A 229 3.25 11.55 7.28
N LEU A 230 3.01 11.31 8.58
CA LEU A 230 4.04 11.46 9.60
C LEU A 230 5.23 10.52 9.37
N ARG A 231 4.98 9.27 8.97
CA ARG A 231 6.03 8.31 8.61
C ARG A 231 6.85 8.77 7.41
N PHE A 232 6.19 9.33 6.38
CA PHE A 232 6.86 9.93 5.23
C PHE A 232 7.78 11.09 5.67
N VAL A 233 7.25 12.05 6.45
CA VAL A 233 8.03 13.19 6.96
C VAL A 233 9.22 12.71 7.79
N ASN A 234 8.99 11.77 8.70
CA ASN A 234 10.05 11.17 9.53
C ASN A 234 11.14 10.52 8.67
N SER A 235 10.77 9.80 7.61
CA SER A 235 11.71 9.15 6.69
C SER A 235 12.58 10.19 5.96
N VAL A 236 11.99 11.26 5.44
CA VAL A 236 12.77 12.33 4.78
C VAL A 236 13.70 13.04 5.76
N LEU A 237 13.21 13.40 6.95
CA LEU A 237 14.01 14.13 7.93
C LEU A 237 15.14 13.28 8.54
N SER A 238 14.93 11.97 8.67
CA SER A 238 15.90 11.06 9.30
C SER A 238 17.03 10.64 8.34
N VAL A 239 16.71 10.25 7.10
CA VAL A 239 17.67 9.65 6.16
C VAL A 239 17.87 10.43 4.86
N GLY A 240 17.08 11.48 4.61
CA GLY A 240 17.20 12.28 3.40
C GLY A 240 18.49 13.10 3.30
N SER A 241 18.75 13.65 2.12
CA SER A 241 19.84 14.61 1.95
C SER A 241 19.55 15.92 2.69
N GLU A 242 20.57 16.74 2.95
CA GLU A 242 20.37 18.07 3.54
C GLU A 242 19.43 18.94 2.70
N GLU A 243 19.46 18.80 1.37
CA GLU A 243 18.52 19.51 0.49
C GLU A 243 17.07 19.04 0.74
N ASN A 244 16.82 17.74 0.82
CA ASN A 244 15.48 17.21 1.06
C ASN A 244 14.96 17.59 2.45
N LYS A 245 15.83 17.53 3.47
CA LYS A 245 15.51 17.97 4.84
C LYS A 245 15.13 19.44 4.88
N ASN A 246 15.90 20.30 4.22
CA ASN A 246 15.64 21.73 4.18
C ASN A 246 14.39 22.11 3.38
N LYS A 247 13.93 21.27 2.44
CA LYS A 247 12.63 21.42 1.78
C LYS A 247 11.46 21.10 2.71
N ILE A 248 11.55 20.00 3.48
CA ILE A 248 10.45 19.52 4.31
C ILE A 248 10.36 20.22 5.67
N ALA A 249 11.49 20.43 6.36
CA ALA A 249 11.50 20.88 7.74
C ALA A 249 10.72 22.19 7.97
N PRO A 250 10.89 23.26 7.15
CA PRO A 250 10.14 24.50 7.35
C PRO A 250 8.63 24.34 7.15
N VAL A 251 8.23 23.52 6.19
CA VAL A 251 6.83 23.30 5.81
C VAL A 251 6.05 22.62 6.93
N VAL A 252 6.66 21.66 7.62
CA VAL A 252 5.97 20.85 8.64
C VAL A 252 6.18 21.39 10.07
N LYS A 253 7.15 22.30 10.31
CA LYS A 253 7.55 22.77 11.64
C LYS A 253 6.37 23.28 12.48
N LYS A 254 5.59 24.25 11.95
CA LYS A 254 4.47 24.88 12.66
C LYS A 254 3.45 23.83 13.10
N ARG A 255 3.07 22.94 12.19
CA ARG A 255 2.02 21.95 12.42
C ARG A 255 2.47 20.79 13.30
N VAL A 256 3.71 20.33 13.20
CA VAL A 256 4.30 19.38 14.16
C VAL A 256 4.30 19.99 15.57
N LYS A 257 4.68 21.27 15.71
CA LYS A 257 4.62 21.98 17.00
C LYS A 257 3.20 22.05 17.55
N ASP A 258 2.22 22.37 16.70
CA ASP A 258 0.82 22.42 17.08
C ASP A 258 0.29 21.04 17.53
N LEU A 259 0.51 19.99 16.75
CA LEU A 259 0.02 18.64 17.07
C LEU A 259 0.84 17.94 18.16
N SER A 260 1.99 18.49 18.56
CA SER A 260 2.74 18.01 19.73
C SER A 260 2.11 18.46 21.06
N ASP A 261 1.16 19.39 21.03
CA ASP A 261 0.34 19.77 22.17
C ASP A 261 -0.83 18.79 22.32
N ASP A 262 -1.02 18.26 23.53
CA ASP A 262 -1.98 17.18 23.78
C ASP A 262 -3.42 17.60 23.52
N ASP A 263 -3.80 18.83 23.90
CA ASP A 263 -5.15 19.35 23.71
C ASP A 263 -5.45 19.53 22.20
N LYS A 264 -4.50 20.11 21.46
CA LYS A 264 -4.64 20.27 20.00
C LYS A 264 -4.69 18.93 19.25
N LEU A 265 -3.95 17.93 19.71
CA LEU A 265 -3.97 16.60 19.12
C LEU A 265 -5.30 15.89 19.42
N ASP A 266 -5.83 16.04 20.63
CA ASP A 266 -7.14 15.49 21.01
C ASP A 266 -8.27 16.11 20.18
N ASP A 267 -8.27 17.43 19.99
CA ASP A 267 -9.22 18.13 19.13
C ASP A 267 -9.13 17.63 17.68
N PHE A 268 -7.91 17.53 17.14
CA PHE A 268 -7.68 17.02 15.78
C PHE A 268 -8.15 15.56 15.62
N ALA A 269 -7.82 14.70 16.58
CA ALA A 269 -8.22 13.30 16.55
C ALA A 269 -9.75 13.15 16.60
N GLN A 270 -10.43 13.97 17.39
CA GLN A 270 -11.89 13.99 17.44
C GLN A 270 -12.50 14.48 16.11
N GLU A 271 -11.94 15.53 15.50
CA GLU A 271 -12.41 16.09 14.22
C GLU A 271 -12.27 15.08 13.07
N GLU A 272 -11.15 14.37 13.00
CA GLU A 272 -10.84 13.41 11.94
C GLU A 272 -11.34 11.98 12.22
N GLY A 273 -11.94 11.75 13.40
CA GLY A 273 -12.46 10.43 13.79
C GLY A 273 -11.37 9.39 14.02
N ILE A 274 -10.18 9.83 14.45
CA ILE A 274 -9.02 9.00 14.76
C ILE A 274 -9.24 8.29 16.10
N ASP A 275 -8.99 6.99 16.14
CA ASP A 275 -9.12 6.21 17.38
C ASP A 275 -7.93 6.40 18.35
N ASP A 276 -8.08 5.93 19.59
CA ASP A 276 -7.05 6.11 20.62
C ASP A 276 -5.72 5.39 20.29
N GLU A 277 -5.76 4.29 19.52
CA GLU A 277 -4.56 3.55 19.13
C GLU A 277 -3.77 4.33 18.06
N GLU A 278 -4.45 4.82 17.03
CA GLU A 278 -3.85 5.64 15.99
C GLU A 278 -3.34 6.97 16.55
N LYS A 279 -4.11 7.63 17.45
CA LYS A 279 -3.68 8.85 18.13
C LYS A 279 -2.38 8.65 18.92
N LEU A 280 -2.24 7.52 19.61
CA LEU A 280 -1.02 7.20 20.34
C LEU A 280 0.18 7.05 19.39
N LEU A 281 0.01 6.36 18.27
CA LEU A 281 1.04 6.21 17.24
C LEU A 281 1.43 7.57 16.63
N MET A 282 0.46 8.45 16.39
CA MET A 282 0.72 9.80 15.91
C MET A 282 1.55 10.59 16.93
N LYS A 283 1.20 10.54 18.22
CA LYS A 283 1.94 11.22 19.29
C LYS A 283 3.40 10.75 19.37
N GLU A 284 3.63 9.44 19.27
CA GLU A 284 4.99 8.89 19.22
C GLU A 284 5.78 9.42 18.02
N LYS A 285 5.18 9.42 16.83
CA LYS A 285 5.84 9.91 15.61
C LYS A 285 6.06 11.42 15.60
N LEU A 286 5.13 12.21 16.11
CA LEU A 286 5.29 13.66 16.26
C LEU A 286 6.48 14.01 17.16
N LYS A 287 6.69 13.24 18.23
CA LYS A 287 7.86 13.40 19.10
C LYS A 287 9.17 13.12 18.35
N GLU A 288 9.25 12.01 17.60
CA GLU A 288 10.43 11.68 16.77
C GLU A 288 10.74 12.80 15.78
N ILE A 289 9.72 13.29 15.07
CA ILE A 289 9.84 14.37 14.09
C ILE A 289 10.28 15.67 14.76
N SER A 290 9.71 16.02 15.91
CA SER A 290 10.08 17.21 16.68
C SER A 290 11.57 17.20 17.04
N GLU A 291 12.10 16.07 17.50
CA GLU A 291 13.53 15.91 17.80
C GLU A 291 14.42 16.06 16.56
N LEU A 292 13.97 15.60 15.39
CA LEU A 292 14.68 15.78 14.12
C LEU A 292 14.66 17.25 13.67
N LEU A 293 13.51 17.92 13.77
CA LEU A 293 13.37 19.33 13.41
C LEU A 293 14.32 20.21 14.23
N LYS A 294 14.40 19.99 15.54
CA LYS A 294 15.33 20.74 16.41
C LYS A 294 16.79 20.64 15.96
N LYS A 295 17.20 19.50 15.41
CA LYS A 295 18.56 19.30 14.89
C LYS A 295 18.79 20.01 13.55
N ILE A 296 17.76 20.14 12.73
CA ILE A 296 17.84 20.67 11.36
C ILE A 296 17.69 22.20 11.35
N VAL A 297 16.63 22.71 11.99
CA VAL A 297 16.27 24.14 11.98
C VAL A 297 16.60 24.87 13.28
N GLY A 298 16.97 24.17 14.36
CA GLY A 298 17.21 24.75 15.68
C GLY A 298 15.95 24.90 16.54
N ASP A 299 16.15 25.15 17.83
CA ASP A 299 15.09 25.54 18.79
C ASP A 299 14.81 27.04 18.66
N ASP A 300 14.19 27.46 17.56
CA ASP A 300 13.70 28.84 17.45
C ASP A 300 12.35 28.95 18.18
N ASP A 301 12.41 29.12 19.50
CA ASP A 301 11.28 29.60 20.31
C ASP A 301 11.00 31.10 20.11
N ASN A 302 11.69 31.76 19.16
CA ASN A 302 11.64 33.19 18.91
C ASN A 302 10.68 33.64 17.78
N ASP A 303 9.87 32.75 17.20
CA ASP A 303 8.88 33.07 16.13
C ASP A 303 7.64 33.85 16.65
N ASN A 304 7.83 34.71 17.64
CA ASN A 304 6.73 35.36 18.38
C ASN A 304 6.25 36.68 17.76
N ASN A 305 6.44 36.96 16.45
CA ASN A 305 6.25 38.36 15.99
C ASN A 305 5.89 38.65 14.52
N GLU A 306 5.33 37.74 13.73
CA GLU A 306 4.87 38.10 12.38
C GLU A 306 3.57 37.37 11.97
N GLU A 307 2.45 37.67 12.61
CA GLU A 307 1.11 37.41 12.02
C GLU A 307 -0.01 38.21 12.73
N GLU A 308 0.16 39.53 12.86
CA GLU A 308 -0.97 40.47 13.04
C GLU A 308 -0.76 41.70 12.14
N SER A 309 -1.08 41.58 10.85
CA SER A 309 -1.28 42.76 9.98
C SER A 309 -2.24 42.47 8.84
N SER A 310 -3.52 42.28 9.16
CA SER A 310 -4.68 42.58 8.32
C SER A 310 -5.91 42.31 9.18
N SER A 311 -6.87 43.20 9.39
CA SER A 311 -7.20 44.47 8.74
C SER A 311 -8.34 45.04 9.58
N ASP A 312 -8.05 46.02 10.43
CA ASP A 312 -9.05 46.89 11.03
C ASP A 312 -8.77 48.30 10.50
N ASP A 313 -9.35 48.61 9.35
CA ASP A 313 -9.70 49.99 8.98
C ASP A 313 -11.18 49.94 8.58
N LYS A 314 -12.02 50.14 9.60
CA LYS A 314 -13.38 50.68 9.46
C LYS A 314 -13.27 52.20 9.56
N GLU A 315 -14.00 52.89 8.71
CA GLU A 315 -14.67 54.18 8.91
C GLU A 315 -15.42 54.40 7.57
N ASP A 316 -16.72 54.09 7.44
CA ASP A 316 -17.89 54.81 7.99
C ASP A 316 -17.67 56.33 7.98
N ASP A 317 -18.32 56.99 7.01
CA ASP A 317 -18.77 58.40 6.94
C ASP A 317 -19.36 58.56 5.51
N ASP A 318 -20.52 59.13 5.21
CA ASP A 318 -21.50 59.88 5.97
C ASP A 318 -22.80 59.92 5.15
N GLU A 319 -23.91 60.15 5.86
CA GLU A 319 -25.23 60.53 5.33
C GLU A 319 -25.19 61.89 4.61
N ASP A 320 -26.00 62.07 3.56
CA ASP A 320 -26.97 63.16 3.37
C ASP A 320 -27.24 63.55 1.89
N ASP A 321 -28.53 63.83 1.65
CA ASP A 321 -29.27 64.37 0.48
C ASP A 321 -29.79 63.42 -0.62
#